data_AF-A0AAU2XI59-F1
#
_entry.id   AF-A0AAU2XI59-F1
#
_cell.length_a   1.000
_cell.length_b   1.000
_cell.length_c   1.000
_cell.angle_alpha   90.00
_cell.angle_beta   90.00
_cell.angle_gamma   90.00
#
_symmetry.space_group_name_H-M   'P 1'
#
loop_
_entity.id
_entity.type
_entity.pdbx_description
1 polymer ?
#
loop_
_entity_poly.entity_id
_entity_poly.type
_entity_poly.pdbx_seq_one_letter_code
_entity_poly.pdbx_strand_id
1 'polypeptide(L)'
;MPRLPDDVAAVLGVVGPLWERLDRAGARARVVDAVRAEIAAVAGVVGGEQARRVAVERLMRRLARQGGPVAVADPVGWLLGRGLPRRPGCGDVRCDDGARMDTGEDCPVCAEQREDRRAERRRIAAAVDADLADVDRAARRPVFEARVRDAAMLRVKREHVRRVQAAQELAARTAAVELARAEQAAAERALAEAACADCGAAGCGGLCGVCGDRRAADAALREAAVLAAVVRADGVLEEVGEVAPAEEARLRADADQAVADAAAQGAPEEALVLLARMTAEHALADGRRDALAVLGRSPAADAEAEAACAAARRGRRGRRGVPVDAGVVEAEARRRCAERLLVAAVAPYMSSAGGGSGADVYACGAARVRAGMRARLGRAV
;
A
#
# COMPACT_ATOMS: atom_id res chain seq x y z
N MET A 1 10.99 17.31 -54.39
CA MET A 1 10.68 17.60 -52.97
C MET A 1 11.37 16.58 -52.08
N PRO A 2 11.87 16.96 -50.90
CA PRO A 2 12.44 16.02 -49.94
C PRO A 2 11.32 15.14 -49.39
N ARG A 3 11.49 13.82 -49.46
CA ARG A 3 10.50 12.85 -48.97
C ARG A 3 10.38 12.96 -47.45
N LEU A 4 9.15 13.09 -46.95
CA LEU A 4 8.86 13.02 -45.52
C LEU A 4 9.04 11.59 -45.02
N PRO A 5 9.65 11.37 -43.84
CA PRO A 5 9.66 10.05 -43.22
C PRO A 5 8.23 9.59 -42.90
N ASP A 6 7.92 8.33 -43.19
CA ASP A 6 6.55 7.78 -43.10
C ASP A 6 5.98 7.87 -41.68
N ASP A 7 6.84 7.85 -40.65
CA ASP A 7 6.46 7.94 -39.26
C ASP A 7 5.99 9.33 -38.82
N VAL A 8 6.29 10.38 -39.58
CA VAL A 8 5.86 11.77 -39.29
C VAL A 8 5.09 12.42 -40.45
N ALA A 9 4.97 11.74 -41.59
CA ALA A 9 4.37 12.26 -42.81
C ALA A 9 2.94 12.78 -42.60
N ALA A 10 2.11 12.08 -41.83
CA ALA A 10 0.74 12.51 -41.54
C ALA A 10 0.70 13.85 -40.77
N VAL A 11 1.59 14.05 -39.79
CA VAL A 11 1.64 15.26 -38.97
C VAL A 11 2.23 16.43 -39.76
N LEU A 12 3.35 16.19 -40.46
CA LEU A 12 4.01 17.24 -41.25
C LEU A 12 3.29 17.59 -42.55
N GLY A 13 2.47 16.67 -43.09
CA GLY A 13 1.67 16.92 -44.29
C GLY A 13 0.70 18.10 -44.14
N VAL A 14 0.13 18.27 -42.94
CA VAL A 14 -0.75 19.41 -42.59
C VAL A 14 -0.04 20.75 -42.75
N VAL A 15 1.26 20.77 -42.48
CA VAL A 15 2.12 21.96 -42.56
C VAL A 15 3.04 21.89 -43.79
N GLY A 16 2.64 21.17 -44.84
CA GLY A 16 3.39 21.01 -46.09
C GLY A 16 3.98 22.32 -46.63
N PRO A 17 3.19 23.42 -46.74
CA PRO A 17 3.70 24.71 -47.20
C PRO A 17 4.76 25.34 -46.27
N LEU A 18 4.74 25.01 -44.97
CA LEU A 18 5.80 25.43 -44.03
C LEU A 18 7.04 24.55 -44.15
N TRP A 19 6.85 23.25 -44.37
CA TRP A 19 7.92 22.28 -44.57
C TRP A 19 8.74 22.56 -45.84
N GLU A 20 8.07 22.96 -46.92
CA GLU A 20 8.69 23.37 -48.18
C GLU A 20 9.66 24.54 -48.02
N ARG A 21 9.36 25.45 -47.10
CA ARG A 21 10.18 26.64 -46.79
C ARG A 21 11.40 26.34 -45.89
N LEU A 22 11.60 25.09 -45.48
CA LEU A 22 12.75 24.70 -44.67
C LEU A 22 13.92 24.31 -45.56
N ASP A 23 14.82 25.23 -45.89
CA ASP A 23 15.91 24.93 -46.86
C ASP A 23 17.09 24.14 -46.28
N ARG A 24 17.28 24.17 -44.95
CA ARG A 24 18.44 23.55 -44.29
C ARG A 24 18.12 22.14 -43.78
N ALA A 25 18.96 21.17 -44.14
CA ALA A 25 18.84 19.78 -43.68
C ALA A 25 18.80 19.64 -42.15
N GLY A 26 19.65 20.38 -41.43
CA GLY A 26 19.66 20.39 -39.96
C GLY A 26 18.44 21.05 -39.31
N ALA A 27 17.70 21.90 -40.02
CA ALA A 27 16.42 22.44 -39.53
C ALA A 27 15.30 21.41 -39.71
N ARG A 28 15.28 20.72 -40.86
CA ARG A 28 14.35 19.61 -41.14
C ARG A 28 14.51 18.47 -40.14
N ALA A 29 15.75 18.05 -39.84
CA ALA A 29 16.01 17.00 -38.84
C ALA A 29 15.46 17.37 -37.45
N ARG A 30 15.74 18.58 -36.96
CA ARG A 30 15.23 19.06 -35.67
C ARG A 30 13.70 19.09 -35.59
N VAL A 31 13.03 19.48 -36.68
CA VAL A 31 11.57 19.47 -36.74
C VAL A 31 11.04 18.03 -36.69
N VAL A 32 11.65 17.10 -37.41
CA VAL A 32 11.26 15.67 -37.39
C VAL A 32 11.40 15.10 -35.98
N ASP A 33 12.51 15.36 -35.29
CA ASP A 33 12.73 14.88 -33.93
C ASP A 33 11.72 15.48 -32.94
N ALA A 34 11.40 16.78 -33.09
CA ALA A 34 10.38 17.43 -32.29
C ALA A 34 8.98 16.85 -32.54
N VAL A 35 8.63 16.49 -33.78
CA VAL A 35 7.37 15.84 -34.10
C VAL A 35 7.29 14.46 -33.45
N ARG A 36 8.37 13.67 -33.51
CA ARG A 36 8.43 12.35 -32.86
C ARG A 36 8.26 12.46 -31.35
N ALA A 37 8.98 13.39 -30.73
CA ALA A 37 8.86 13.66 -29.30
C ALA A 37 7.43 14.07 -28.92
N GLU A 38 6.79 14.92 -29.73
CA GLU A 38 5.41 15.34 -29.49
C GLU A 38 4.41 14.19 -29.65
N ILE A 39 4.55 13.34 -30.68
CA ILE A 39 3.69 12.15 -30.83
C ILE A 39 3.83 11.23 -29.61
N ALA A 40 5.06 11.00 -29.13
CA ALA A 40 5.29 10.19 -27.93
C ALA A 40 4.66 10.82 -26.68
N ALA A 41 4.80 12.14 -26.52
CA ALA A 41 4.19 12.88 -25.40
C ALA A 41 2.65 12.79 -25.43
N VAL A 42 2.05 12.91 -26.62
CA VAL A 42 0.59 12.75 -26.80
C VAL A 42 0.15 11.31 -26.54
N ALA A 43 0.92 10.32 -27.01
CA ALA A 43 0.63 8.91 -26.77
C ALA A 43 0.56 8.56 -25.29
N GLY A 44 1.38 9.20 -24.45
CA GLY A 44 1.31 9.07 -22.99
C GLY A 44 0.01 9.57 -22.37
N VAL A 45 -0.81 10.33 -23.10
CA VAL A 45 -2.10 10.88 -22.63
C VAL A 45 -3.30 10.16 -23.25
N VAL A 46 -3.30 9.95 -24.57
CA VAL A 46 -4.46 9.44 -25.32
C VAL A 46 -4.26 8.03 -25.90
N GLY A 47 -3.09 7.43 -25.67
CA GLY A 47 -2.70 6.15 -26.26
C GLY A 47 -2.09 6.27 -27.66
N GLY A 48 -1.30 5.26 -28.05
CA GLY A 48 -0.51 5.28 -29.28
C GLY A 48 -1.35 5.34 -30.57
N GLU A 49 -2.51 4.69 -30.59
CA GLU A 49 -3.41 4.63 -31.76
C GLU A 49 -3.95 6.01 -32.14
N GLN A 50 -4.25 6.85 -31.14
CA GLN A 50 -4.86 8.17 -31.33
C GLN A 50 -3.83 9.29 -31.44
N ALA A 51 -2.58 9.05 -31.03
CA ALA A 51 -1.58 10.09 -30.86
C ALA A 51 -1.29 10.90 -32.12
N ARG A 52 -1.20 10.22 -33.27
CA ARG A 52 -0.92 10.87 -34.57
C ARG A 52 -2.08 11.75 -35.03
N ARG A 53 -3.32 11.27 -34.90
CA ARG A 53 -4.53 12.02 -35.23
C ARG A 53 -4.64 13.29 -34.37
N VAL A 54 -4.45 13.13 -33.06
CA VAL A 54 -4.49 14.27 -32.12
C VAL A 54 -3.37 15.27 -32.39
N ALA A 55 -2.15 14.81 -32.71
CA ALA A 55 -1.05 15.70 -33.10
C ALA A 55 -1.37 16.50 -34.38
N VAL A 56 -1.97 15.87 -35.40
CA VAL A 56 -2.48 16.52 -36.62
C VAL A 56 -3.50 17.60 -36.28
N GLU A 57 -4.56 17.26 -35.55
CA GLU A 57 -5.64 18.18 -35.21
C GLU A 57 -5.15 19.39 -34.41
N ARG A 58 -4.21 19.17 -33.49
CA ARG A 58 -3.58 20.23 -32.70
C ARG A 58 -2.79 21.18 -33.58
N LEU A 59 -1.98 20.64 -34.49
CA LEU A 59 -1.17 21.45 -35.40
C LEU A 59 -2.05 22.24 -36.37
N MET A 60 -3.09 21.63 -36.92
CA MET A 60 -4.12 22.30 -37.74
C MET A 60 -4.77 23.47 -37.00
N ARG A 61 -5.26 23.23 -35.79
CA ARG A 61 -5.93 24.24 -34.97
C ARG A 61 -5.02 25.41 -34.61
N ARG A 62 -3.72 25.16 -34.40
CA ARG A 62 -2.72 26.20 -34.12
C ARG A 62 -2.39 27.00 -35.39
N LEU A 63 -2.28 26.34 -36.53
CA LEU A 63 -2.04 26.98 -37.82
C LEU A 63 -3.22 27.87 -38.24
N ALA A 64 -4.45 27.39 -38.08
CA ALA A 64 -5.67 28.16 -38.33
C ALA A 64 -5.73 29.41 -37.45
N ARG A 65 -5.42 29.29 -36.15
CA ARG A 65 -5.34 30.44 -35.22
C ARG A 65 -4.25 31.45 -35.57
N GLN A 66 -3.19 31.04 -36.27
CA GLN A 66 -2.13 31.93 -36.74
C GLN A 66 -2.51 32.67 -38.03
N GLY A 67 -3.61 32.31 -38.70
CA GLY A 67 -4.01 32.85 -40.01
C GLY A 67 -3.49 32.05 -41.20
N GLY A 68 -3.10 30.78 -40.98
CA GLY A 68 -2.62 29.88 -42.02
C GLY A 68 -1.10 29.93 -42.26
N PRO A 69 -0.59 29.13 -43.22
CA PRO A 69 0.85 28.99 -43.48
C PRO A 69 1.56 30.29 -43.89
N VAL A 70 0.87 31.17 -44.62
CA VAL A 70 1.43 32.43 -45.14
C VAL A 70 1.74 33.41 -44.00
N ALA A 71 0.94 33.40 -42.93
CA ALA A 71 1.11 34.27 -41.77
C ALA A 71 2.27 33.84 -40.84
N VAL A 72 2.93 32.71 -41.12
CA VAL A 72 4.08 32.24 -40.35
C VAL A 72 5.36 32.81 -40.96
N ALA A 73 5.98 33.79 -40.31
CA ALA A 73 7.22 34.40 -40.76
C ALA A 73 8.44 33.46 -40.65
N ASP A 74 8.59 32.79 -39.51
CA ASP A 74 9.65 31.80 -39.24
C ASP A 74 9.04 30.40 -39.04
N PRO A 75 9.06 29.52 -40.05
CA PRO A 75 8.51 28.17 -39.96
C PRO A 75 9.18 27.29 -38.89
N VAL A 76 10.51 27.40 -38.72
CA VAL A 76 11.25 26.57 -37.75
C VAL A 76 10.90 27.02 -36.33
N GLY A 77 11.02 28.31 -36.05
CA GLY A 77 10.69 28.86 -34.74
C GLY A 77 9.22 28.67 -34.39
N TRP A 78 8.32 28.77 -35.37
CA TRP A 78 6.91 28.49 -35.15
C TRP A 78 6.66 27.03 -34.80
N LEU A 79 7.19 26.06 -35.58
CA LEU A 79 6.99 24.63 -35.30
C LEU A 79 7.55 24.25 -33.93
N LEU A 80 8.79 24.65 -33.64
CA LEU A 80 9.49 24.26 -32.41
C LEU A 80 9.00 25.03 -31.16
N GLY A 81 8.51 26.27 -31.31
CA GLY A 81 8.13 27.11 -30.18
C GLY A 81 6.63 27.23 -29.94
N ARG A 82 5.79 27.03 -30.96
CA ARG A 82 4.33 27.26 -30.88
C ARG A 82 3.48 26.15 -31.48
N GLY A 83 3.97 25.49 -32.51
CA GLY A 83 3.22 24.51 -33.31
C GLY A 83 3.16 23.15 -32.62
N LEU A 84 4.32 22.63 -32.20
CA LEU A 84 4.45 21.30 -31.60
C LEU A 84 4.28 21.31 -30.07
N PRO A 85 5.00 22.14 -29.29
CA PRO A 85 4.99 22.00 -27.84
C PRO A 85 3.61 22.20 -27.24
N ARG A 86 3.19 21.33 -26.33
CA ARG A 86 2.01 21.56 -25.50
C ARG A 86 2.17 22.87 -24.71
N ARG A 87 1.17 23.76 -24.75
CA ARG A 87 1.27 25.04 -24.06
C ARG A 87 1.02 24.87 -22.55
N PRO A 88 1.94 25.32 -21.68
CA PRO A 88 1.70 25.32 -20.25
C PRO A 88 0.65 26.39 -19.93
N GLY A 89 -0.45 26.01 -19.31
CA GLY A 89 -1.52 26.95 -18.95
C GLY A 89 -2.73 26.32 -18.28
N CYS A 90 -2.97 25.02 -18.51
CA CYS A 90 -3.96 24.23 -17.79
C CYS A 90 -3.29 23.18 -16.91
N GLY A 91 -3.78 23.00 -15.68
CA GLY A 91 -3.31 21.95 -14.77
C GLY A 91 -3.76 20.54 -15.16
N ASP A 92 -4.75 20.42 -16.05
CA ASP A 92 -5.19 19.13 -16.58
C ASP A 92 -4.20 18.62 -17.63
N VAL A 93 -3.57 17.47 -17.39
CA VAL A 93 -2.61 16.81 -18.29
C VAL A 93 -3.22 16.47 -19.67
N ARG A 94 -4.55 16.35 -19.76
CA ARG A 94 -5.28 16.06 -21.00
C ARG A 94 -5.60 17.30 -21.81
N CYS A 95 -5.42 18.50 -21.25
CA CYS A 95 -5.73 19.75 -21.93
C CYS A 95 -4.56 20.23 -22.81
N ASP A 96 -4.88 20.59 -24.04
CA ASP A 96 -4.03 21.40 -24.91
C ASP A 96 -4.83 22.59 -25.45
N ASP A 97 -4.36 23.80 -25.13
CA ASP A 97 -4.93 25.05 -25.65
C ASP A 97 -6.45 25.24 -25.40
N GLY A 98 -6.95 24.70 -24.29
CA GLY A 98 -8.36 24.82 -23.91
C GLY A 98 -9.28 23.77 -24.51
N ALA A 99 -8.73 22.78 -25.22
CA ALA A 99 -9.44 21.58 -25.66
C ALA A 99 -8.84 20.32 -25.02
N ARG A 100 -9.66 19.32 -24.74
CA ARG A 100 -9.23 18.01 -24.28
C ARG A 100 -8.68 17.20 -25.46
N MET A 101 -7.50 16.61 -25.28
CA MET A 101 -6.87 15.79 -26.31
C MET A 101 -7.56 14.44 -26.51
N ASP A 102 -8.22 13.91 -25.49
CA ASP A 102 -8.92 12.62 -25.54
C ASP A 102 -10.33 12.72 -26.12
N THR A 103 -11.07 13.80 -25.83
CA THR A 103 -12.46 13.98 -26.32
C THR A 103 -12.59 15.00 -27.46
N GLY A 104 -11.61 15.89 -27.64
CA GLY A 104 -11.69 17.01 -28.58
C GLY A 104 -12.56 18.18 -28.10
N GLU A 105 -13.28 18.01 -27.00
CA GLU A 105 -14.21 19.00 -26.44
C GLU A 105 -13.48 20.12 -25.68
N ASP A 106 -14.20 21.19 -25.36
CA ASP A 106 -13.70 22.26 -24.49
C ASP A 106 -13.24 21.71 -23.13
N CYS A 107 -12.05 22.10 -22.70
CA CYS A 107 -11.52 21.69 -21.41
C CYS A 107 -12.29 22.38 -20.27
N PRO A 108 -12.91 21.60 -19.35
CA PRO A 108 -13.72 22.17 -18.27
C PRO A 108 -12.89 23.05 -17.34
N VAL A 109 -11.64 22.66 -17.05
CA VAL A 109 -10.71 23.45 -16.22
C VAL A 109 -10.35 24.78 -16.90
N CYS A 110 -10.20 24.81 -18.22
CA CYS A 110 -9.99 26.06 -18.95
C CYS A 110 -11.27 26.91 -19.01
N ALA A 111 -12.44 26.30 -19.12
CA ALA A 111 -13.71 27.00 -19.07
C ALA A 111 -13.93 27.67 -17.71
N GLU A 112 -13.70 26.95 -16.62
CA GLU A 112 -13.74 27.48 -15.25
C GLU A 112 -12.75 28.64 -15.06
N GLN A 113 -11.49 28.46 -15.44
CA GLN A 113 -10.50 29.54 -15.37
C GLN A 113 -10.89 30.78 -16.20
N ARG A 114 -11.58 30.60 -17.33
CA ARG A 114 -12.09 31.72 -18.14
C ARG A 114 -13.23 32.43 -17.40
N GLU A 115 -14.15 31.68 -16.80
CA GLU A 115 -15.24 32.25 -15.99
C GLU A 115 -14.72 32.97 -14.75
N ASP A 116 -13.73 32.42 -14.05
CA ASP A 116 -13.08 33.07 -12.92
C ASP A 116 -12.46 34.41 -13.32
N ARG A 117 -11.75 34.45 -14.45
CA ARG A 117 -11.17 35.69 -14.99
C ARG A 117 -12.24 36.69 -15.39
N ARG A 118 -13.36 36.23 -15.96
CA ARG A 118 -14.51 37.09 -16.30
C ARG A 118 -15.15 37.65 -15.03
N ALA A 119 -15.36 36.84 -14.01
CA ALA A 119 -15.91 37.25 -12.72
C ALA A 119 -14.98 38.23 -12.00
N GLU A 120 -13.67 38.00 -12.01
CA GLU A 120 -12.65 38.93 -11.50
C GLU A 120 -12.69 40.27 -12.23
N ARG A 121 -12.73 40.27 -13.57
CA ARG A 121 -12.87 41.51 -14.35
C ARG A 121 -14.17 42.24 -14.05
N ARG A 122 -15.30 41.54 -13.90
CA ARG A 122 -16.58 42.16 -13.51
C ARG A 122 -16.49 42.83 -12.14
N ARG A 123 -15.87 42.15 -11.16
CA ARG A 123 -15.63 42.72 -9.81
C ARG A 123 -14.74 43.95 -9.86
N ILE A 124 -13.65 43.91 -10.63
CA ILE A 124 -12.74 45.06 -10.79
C ILE A 124 -13.47 46.21 -11.47
N ALA A 125 -14.26 45.94 -12.52
CA ALA A 125 -15.06 46.97 -13.20
C ALA A 125 -16.04 47.63 -12.24
N ALA A 126 -16.83 46.85 -11.49
CA ALA A 126 -17.77 47.37 -10.51
C ALA A 126 -17.07 48.21 -9.42
N ALA A 127 -15.90 47.77 -8.94
CA ALA A 127 -15.12 48.54 -7.97
C ALA A 127 -14.60 49.87 -8.55
N VAL A 128 -14.11 49.87 -9.80
CA VAL A 128 -13.67 51.10 -10.46
C VAL A 128 -14.85 52.05 -10.71
N ASP A 129 -16.00 51.53 -11.09
CA ASP A 129 -17.21 52.33 -11.29
C ASP A 129 -17.72 52.96 -10.00
N ALA A 130 -17.63 52.24 -8.87
CA ALA A 130 -17.97 52.76 -7.56
C ALA A 130 -16.96 53.82 -7.07
N ASP A 131 -15.66 53.56 -7.22
CA ASP A 131 -14.59 54.45 -6.73
C ASP A 131 -14.50 55.76 -7.54
N LEU A 132 -14.89 55.73 -8.81
CA LEU A 132 -14.76 56.85 -9.76
C LEU A 132 -16.12 57.26 -10.36
N ALA A 133 -17.17 57.25 -9.55
CA ALA A 133 -18.56 57.44 -10.00
C ALA A 133 -18.80 58.74 -10.80
N ASP A 134 -18.06 59.81 -10.51
CA ASP A 134 -18.21 61.13 -11.16
C ASP A 134 -17.25 61.36 -12.33
N VAL A 135 -16.37 60.39 -12.63
CA VAL A 135 -15.35 60.50 -13.68
C VAL A 135 -15.89 59.93 -15.00
N ASP A 136 -15.54 60.53 -16.14
CA ASP A 136 -15.93 59.97 -17.44
C ASP A 136 -15.36 58.56 -17.70
N ARG A 137 -16.11 57.75 -18.46
CA ARG A 137 -15.77 56.36 -18.76
C ARG A 137 -14.42 56.21 -19.48
N ALA A 138 -14.04 57.16 -20.34
CA ALA A 138 -12.75 57.13 -21.03
C ALA A 138 -11.58 57.28 -20.04
N ALA A 139 -11.75 58.11 -19.00
CA ALA A 139 -10.77 58.31 -17.95
C ALA A 139 -10.73 57.16 -16.92
N ARG A 140 -11.82 56.38 -16.75
CA ARG A 140 -11.83 55.16 -15.90
C ARG A 140 -11.08 53.97 -16.53
N ARG A 141 -11.03 53.89 -17.86
CA ARG A 141 -10.40 52.78 -18.61
C ARG A 141 -8.96 52.47 -18.18
N PRO A 142 -8.02 53.42 -18.11
CA PRO A 142 -6.64 53.12 -17.71
C PRO A 142 -6.54 52.60 -16.27
N VAL A 143 -7.41 53.06 -15.36
CA VAL A 143 -7.44 52.61 -13.96
C VAL A 143 -7.92 51.15 -13.88
N PHE A 144 -8.96 50.80 -14.64
CA PHE A 144 -9.42 49.42 -14.78
C PHE A 144 -8.32 48.50 -15.31
N GLU A 145 -7.63 48.90 -16.38
CA GLU A 145 -6.55 48.11 -16.98
C GLU A 145 -5.35 47.94 -16.03
N ALA A 146 -5.00 48.97 -15.25
CA ALA A 146 -4.00 48.87 -14.20
C ALA A 146 -4.39 47.84 -13.14
N ARG A 147 -5.61 47.94 -12.57
CA ARG A 147 -6.10 46.99 -11.55
C ARG A 147 -6.18 45.54 -12.05
N VAL A 148 -6.56 45.34 -13.31
CA VAL A 148 -6.55 43.98 -13.93
C VAL A 148 -5.12 43.44 -14.05
N ARG A 149 -4.14 44.28 -14.42
CA ARG A 149 -2.72 43.87 -14.45
C ARG A 149 -2.20 43.53 -13.07
N ASP A 150 -2.52 44.33 -12.06
CA ASP A 150 -2.09 44.08 -10.68
C ASP A 150 -2.67 42.78 -10.11
N ALA A 151 -3.95 42.52 -10.36
CA ALA A 151 -4.60 41.26 -9.99
C ALA A 151 -3.94 40.05 -10.68
N ALA A 152 -3.60 40.16 -11.97
CA ALA A 152 -2.88 39.11 -12.69
C ALA A 152 -1.48 38.85 -12.11
N MET A 153 -0.73 39.90 -11.78
CA MET A 153 0.59 39.78 -11.15
C MET A 153 0.51 39.14 -9.75
N LEU A 154 -0.49 39.51 -8.96
CA LEU A 154 -0.70 38.92 -7.63
C LEU A 154 -1.02 37.43 -7.71
N ARG A 155 -1.81 37.01 -8.71
CA ARG A 155 -2.10 35.58 -8.95
C ARG A 155 -0.83 34.79 -9.26
N VAL A 156 0.03 35.29 -10.16
CA VAL A 156 1.31 34.64 -10.50
C VAL A 156 2.20 34.50 -9.26
N LYS A 157 2.31 35.56 -8.45
CA LYS A 157 3.09 35.52 -7.19
C LYS A 157 2.55 34.46 -6.22
N ARG A 158 1.23 34.42 -6.01
CA ARG A 158 0.59 33.44 -5.13
C ARG A 158 0.79 32.01 -5.62
N GLU A 159 0.66 31.78 -6.91
CA GLU A 159 0.90 30.47 -7.51
C GLU A 159 2.36 30.03 -7.36
N HIS A 160 3.31 30.94 -7.57
CA HIS A 160 4.73 30.66 -7.35
C HIS A 160 5.02 30.24 -5.90
N VAL A 161 4.52 30.99 -4.91
CA VAL A 161 4.68 30.64 -3.49
C VAL A 161 4.09 29.26 -3.19
N ARG A 162 2.87 28.97 -3.67
CA ARG A 162 2.24 27.65 -3.49
C ARG A 162 3.06 26.53 -4.11
N ARG A 163 3.63 26.73 -5.30
CA ARG A 163 4.48 25.73 -5.96
C ARG A 163 5.75 25.46 -5.16
N VAL A 164 6.40 26.50 -4.66
CA VAL A 164 7.61 26.37 -3.83
C VAL A 164 7.29 25.62 -2.53
N GLN A 165 6.20 25.98 -1.84
CA GLN A 165 5.77 25.30 -0.63
C GLN A 165 5.43 23.83 -0.88
N ALA A 166 4.65 23.52 -1.92
CA ALA A 166 4.32 22.14 -2.27
C ALA A 166 5.57 21.31 -2.60
N ALA A 167 6.57 21.89 -3.28
CA ALA A 167 7.84 21.22 -3.55
C ALA A 167 8.64 20.95 -2.26
N GLN A 168 8.67 21.91 -1.33
CA GLN A 168 9.32 21.74 -0.03
C GLN A 168 8.63 20.66 0.83
N GLU A 169 7.30 20.65 0.87
CA GLU A 169 6.53 19.64 1.59
C GLU A 169 6.77 18.24 1.02
N LEU A 170 6.77 18.11 -0.31
CA LEU A 170 7.07 16.83 -0.96
C LEU A 170 8.49 16.36 -0.62
N ALA A 171 9.48 17.25 -0.73
CA ALA A 171 10.86 16.94 -0.39
C ALA A 171 11.00 16.49 1.09
N ALA A 172 10.33 17.18 2.02
CA ALA A 172 10.34 16.83 3.43
C ALA A 172 9.69 15.46 3.69
N ARG A 173 8.55 15.16 3.04
CA ARG A 173 7.89 13.85 3.14
C ARG A 173 8.76 12.73 2.59
N THR A 174 9.38 12.96 1.43
CA THR A 174 10.30 11.99 0.83
C THR A 174 11.49 11.74 1.75
N ALA A 175 12.12 12.80 2.29
CA ALA A 175 13.24 12.67 3.22
C ALA A 175 12.88 11.90 4.49
N ALA A 176 11.68 12.15 5.06
CA ALA A 176 11.20 11.43 6.24
C ALA A 176 10.99 9.93 5.97
N VAL A 177 10.44 9.58 4.79
CA VAL A 177 10.27 8.17 4.39
C VAL A 177 11.61 7.49 4.19
N GLU A 178 12.58 8.15 3.55
CA GLU A 178 13.92 7.60 3.35
C GLU A 178 14.67 7.42 4.68
N LEU A 179 14.55 8.37 5.61
CA LEU A 179 15.10 8.24 6.96
C LEU A 179 14.50 7.05 7.71
N ALA A 180 13.17 6.92 7.72
CA ALA A 180 12.49 5.80 8.38
C ALA A 180 12.90 4.44 7.77
N ARG A 181 13.07 4.37 6.44
CA ARG A 181 13.60 3.17 5.77
C ARG A 181 15.04 2.88 6.16
N ALA A 182 15.88 3.90 6.28
CA ALA A 182 17.28 3.74 6.68
C ALA A 182 17.40 3.24 8.14
N GLU A 183 16.58 3.79 9.04
CA GLU A 183 16.48 3.36 10.44
C GLU A 183 15.99 1.91 10.53
N GLN A 184 14.92 1.55 9.82
CA GLN A 184 14.44 0.18 9.76
C GLN A 184 15.51 -0.78 9.22
N ALA A 185 16.17 -0.42 8.13
CA ALA A 185 17.25 -1.24 7.56
C ALA A 185 18.44 -1.37 8.53
N ALA A 186 18.74 -0.35 9.33
CA ALA A 186 19.77 -0.42 10.37
C ALA A 186 19.35 -1.34 11.52
N ALA A 187 18.09 -1.27 11.96
CA ALA A 187 17.55 -2.17 12.98
C ALA A 187 17.52 -3.62 12.50
N GLU A 188 17.13 -3.87 11.24
CA GLU A 188 17.14 -5.21 10.63
C GLU A 188 18.56 -5.78 10.53
N ARG A 189 19.56 -4.96 10.19
CA ARG A 189 20.98 -5.38 10.20
C ARG A 189 21.47 -5.68 11.61
N ALA A 190 21.20 -4.80 12.57
CA ALA A 190 21.57 -5.01 13.97
C ALA A 190 20.96 -6.29 14.52
N LEU A 191 19.70 -6.58 14.18
CA LEU A 191 19.06 -7.84 14.53
C LEU A 191 19.78 -9.01 13.84
N ALA A 192 19.98 -8.96 12.52
CA ALA A 192 20.63 -10.04 11.78
C ALA A 192 22.04 -10.37 12.30
N GLU A 193 22.80 -9.37 12.73
CA GLU A 193 24.15 -9.52 13.30
C GLU A 193 24.14 -10.02 14.76
N ALA A 194 23.01 -9.88 15.47
CA ALA A 194 22.90 -10.30 16.86
C ALA A 194 23.17 -11.81 17.02
N ALA A 195 24.00 -12.12 18.01
CA ALA A 195 24.31 -13.48 18.39
C ALA A 195 23.09 -14.18 19.03
N CYS A 196 23.08 -15.51 19.01
CA CYS A 196 22.08 -16.29 19.72
C CYS A 196 22.20 -16.07 21.23
N ALA A 197 21.09 -15.75 21.88
CA ALA A 197 21.03 -15.52 23.33
C ALA A 197 21.39 -16.76 24.17
N ASP A 198 21.25 -17.98 23.62
CA ASP A 198 21.50 -19.23 24.35
C ASP A 198 22.89 -19.79 24.11
N CYS A 199 23.29 -19.92 22.84
CA CYS A 199 24.56 -20.56 22.49
C CYS A 199 25.64 -19.60 21.96
N GLY A 200 25.34 -18.31 21.83
CA GLY A 200 26.30 -17.29 21.36
C GLY A 200 26.65 -17.35 19.87
N ALA A 201 26.01 -18.23 19.08
CA ALA A 201 26.26 -18.32 17.64
C ALA A 201 25.99 -16.97 16.94
N ALA A 202 26.96 -16.48 16.17
CA ALA A 202 26.88 -15.18 15.51
C ALA A 202 25.85 -15.18 14.35
N GLY A 203 25.35 -13.99 13.99
CA GLY A 203 24.53 -13.82 12.79
C GLY A 203 23.15 -14.49 12.84
N CYS A 204 22.59 -14.66 14.04
CA CYS A 204 21.42 -15.51 14.26
C CYS A 204 20.10 -14.75 14.42
N GLY A 205 20.09 -13.41 14.49
CA GLY A 205 18.83 -12.70 14.73
C GLY A 205 18.37 -12.70 16.19
N GLY A 206 19.27 -12.99 17.15
CA GLY A 206 18.94 -13.15 18.58
C GLY A 206 18.68 -14.60 19.04
N LEU A 207 18.21 -15.49 18.17
CA LEU A 207 18.08 -16.94 18.44
C LEU A 207 18.44 -17.76 17.19
N CYS A 208 19.35 -18.73 17.32
CA CYS A 208 19.63 -19.67 16.24
C CYS A 208 18.45 -20.66 16.09
N GLY A 209 18.35 -21.33 14.93
CA GLY A 209 17.25 -22.27 14.67
C GLY A 209 17.14 -23.36 15.74
N VAL A 210 18.27 -23.96 16.13
CA VAL A 210 18.33 -25.02 17.15
C VAL A 210 17.84 -24.53 18.52
N CYS A 211 18.36 -23.41 19.02
CA CYS A 211 17.95 -22.88 20.32
C CYS A 211 16.50 -22.37 20.28
N GLY A 212 16.07 -21.80 19.16
CA GLY A 212 14.67 -21.43 18.94
C GLY A 212 13.73 -22.63 19.00
N ASP A 213 14.07 -23.73 18.33
CA ASP A 213 13.29 -24.96 18.35
C ASP A 213 13.29 -25.64 19.72
N ARG A 214 14.42 -25.63 20.45
CA ARG A 214 14.48 -26.11 21.84
C ARG A 214 13.56 -25.30 22.77
N ARG A 215 13.64 -23.96 22.73
CA ARG A 215 12.75 -23.09 23.52
C ARG A 215 11.28 -23.30 23.15
N ALA A 216 10.97 -23.50 21.87
CA ALA A 216 9.62 -23.78 21.41
C ALA A 216 9.11 -25.14 21.92
N ALA A 217 9.94 -26.18 21.86
CA ALA A 217 9.62 -27.49 22.42
C ALA A 217 9.36 -27.41 23.94
N ASP A 218 10.23 -26.73 24.69
CA ASP A 218 10.08 -26.54 26.14
C ASP A 218 8.81 -25.75 26.50
N ALA A 219 8.44 -24.76 25.71
CA ALA A 219 7.19 -24.02 25.91
C ALA A 219 5.97 -24.90 25.62
N ALA A 220 6.00 -25.65 24.51
CA ALA A 220 4.91 -26.54 24.12
C ALA A 220 4.71 -27.68 25.13
N LEU A 221 5.80 -28.28 25.65
CA LEU A 221 5.72 -29.32 26.69
C LEU A 221 5.13 -28.79 27.99
N ARG A 222 5.52 -27.58 28.43
CA ARG A 222 4.96 -26.95 29.63
C ARG A 222 3.46 -26.68 29.48
N GLU A 223 3.04 -26.14 28.34
CA GLU A 223 1.62 -25.91 28.08
C GLU A 223 0.86 -27.25 28.00
N ALA A 224 1.38 -28.24 27.26
CA ALA A 224 0.79 -29.57 27.15
C ALA A 224 0.65 -30.27 28.51
N ALA A 225 1.61 -30.07 29.43
CA ALA A 225 1.56 -30.62 30.78
C ALA A 225 0.39 -30.06 31.61
N VAL A 226 0.13 -28.76 31.50
CA VAL A 226 -1.04 -28.12 32.15
C VAL A 226 -2.34 -28.70 31.58
N LEU A 227 -2.40 -28.91 30.26
CA LEU A 227 -3.58 -29.49 29.60
C LEU A 227 -3.80 -30.95 30.02
N ALA A 228 -2.74 -31.75 30.08
CA ALA A 228 -2.80 -33.13 30.56
C ALA A 228 -3.19 -33.20 32.04
N ALA A 229 -2.76 -32.24 32.86
CA ALA A 229 -3.18 -32.12 34.25
C ALA A 229 -4.67 -31.77 34.38
N VAL A 230 -5.22 -30.88 33.55
CA VAL A 230 -6.68 -30.63 33.48
C VAL A 230 -7.43 -31.92 33.18
N VAL A 231 -6.94 -32.72 32.23
CA VAL A 231 -7.56 -34.01 31.89
C VAL A 231 -7.48 -34.98 33.06
N ARG A 232 -6.32 -35.09 33.72
CA ARG A 232 -6.16 -35.99 34.87
C ARG A 232 -7.02 -35.60 36.07
N ALA A 233 -7.18 -34.31 36.31
CA ALA A 233 -8.03 -33.76 37.36
C ALA A 233 -9.52 -33.75 36.98
N ASP A 234 -9.91 -34.39 35.86
CA ASP A 234 -11.28 -34.41 35.33
C ASP A 234 -11.93 -33.01 35.24
N GLY A 235 -11.12 -32.00 34.91
CA GLY A 235 -11.56 -30.61 34.77
C GLY A 235 -11.60 -29.79 36.06
N VAL A 236 -11.18 -30.34 37.20
CA VAL A 236 -11.05 -29.61 38.48
C VAL A 236 -9.79 -28.73 38.43
N LEU A 237 -9.97 -27.43 38.22
CA LEU A 237 -8.87 -26.51 37.93
C LEU A 237 -7.95 -26.26 39.13
N GLU A 238 -8.46 -26.43 40.35
CA GLU A 238 -7.72 -26.24 41.60
C GLU A 238 -6.61 -27.28 41.78
N GLU A 239 -6.77 -28.49 41.23
CA GLU A 239 -5.81 -29.60 41.35
C GLU A 239 -4.69 -29.53 40.30
N VAL A 240 -4.88 -28.73 39.24
CA VAL A 240 -3.98 -28.68 38.08
C VAL A 240 -2.55 -28.35 38.47
N GLY A 241 -2.34 -27.46 39.45
CA GLY A 241 -1.00 -27.05 39.87
C GLY A 241 -0.19 -28.12 40.59
N GLU A 242 -0.86 -29.04 41.27
CA GLU A 242 -0.21 -30.16 41.94
C GLU A 242 0.18 -31.26 40.94
N VAL A 243 -0.63 -31.43 39.89
CA VAL A 243 -0.47 -32.50 38.90
C VAL A 243 0.44 -32.11 37.72
N ALA A 244 0.45 -30.84 37.32
CA ALA A 244 1.18 -30.36 36.13
C ALA A 244 2.68 -30.70 36.12
N PRO A 245 3.45 -30.59 37.23
CA PRO A 245 4.88 -30.94 37.21
C PRO A 245 5.15 -32.42 36.89
N ALA A 246 4.30 -33.33 37.39
CA ALA A 246 4.42 -34.76 37.09
C ALA A 246 4.11 -35.05 35.62
N GLU A 247 3.13 -34.34 35.05
CA GLU A 247 2.82 -34.43 33.62
C GLU A 247 3.90 -33.85 32.72
N GLU A 248 4.53 -32.75 33.13
CA GLU A 248 5.66 -32.17 32.40
C GLU A 248 6.83 -33.16 32.36
N ALA A 249 7.16 -33.77 33.50
CA ALA A 249 8.21 -34.78 33.57
C ALA A 249 7.91 -35.99 32.67
N ARG A 250 6.67 -36.48 32.66
CA ARG A 250 6.24 -37.59 31.79
C ARG A 250 6.36 -37.22 30.30
N LEU A 251 5.76 -36.10 29.89
CA LEU A 251 5.78 -35.66 28.49
C LEU A 251 7.20 -35.36 28.01
N ARG A 252 8.07 -34.82 28.87
CA ARG A 252 9.48 -34.62 28.56
C ARG A 252 10.20 -35.96 28.38
N ALA A 253 9.97 -36.95 29.24
CA ALA A 253 10.54 -38.29 29.08
C ALA A 253 10.07 -38.97 27.78
N ASP A 254 8.81 -38.81 27.39
CA ASP A 254 8.28 -39.34 26.13
C ASP A 254 8.97 -38.67 24.92
N ALA A 255 9.16 -37.35 24.97
CA ALA A 255 9.88 -36.61 23.93
C ALA A 255 11.37 -37.00 23.86
N ASP A 256 12.05 -37.10 25.00
CA ASP A 256 13.44 -37.52 25.10
C ASP A 256 13.64 -38.94 24.57
N GLN A 257 12.70 -39.86 24.85
CA GLN A 257 12.72 -41.21 24.32
C GLN A 257 12.58 -41.23 22.80
N ALA A 258 11.64 -40.46 22.24
CA ALA A 258 11.47 -40.36 20.78
C ALA A 258 12.74 -39.82 20.10
N VAL A 259 13.41 -38.84 20.72
CA VAL A 259 14.70 -38.32 20.26
C VAL A 259 15.79 -39.39 20.36
N ALA A 260 15.88 -40.12 21.47
CA ALA A 260 16.86 -41.18 21.66
C ALA A 260 16.69 -42.31 20.62
N ASP A 261 15.46 -42.71 20.34
CA ASP A 261 15.13 -43.73 19.33
C ASP A 261 15.56 -43.29 17.92
N ALA A 262 15.33 -42.02 17.57
CA ALA A 262 15.77 -41.46 16.29
C ALA A 262 17.30 -41.33 16.21
N ALA A 263 17.96 -40.96 17.31
CA ALA A 263 19.41 -40.89 17.39
C ALA A 263 20.05 -42.28 17.20
N ALA A 264 19.47 -43.32 17.81
CA ALA A 264 19.89 -44.71 17.62
C ALA A 264 19.75 -45.19 16.16
N GLN A 265 18.85 -44.58 15.39
CA GLN A 265 18.67 -44.82 13.95
C GLN A 265 19.60 -43.96 13.07
N GLY A 266 20.49 -43.16 13.68
CA GLY A 266 21.48 -42.34 12.97
C GLY A 266 20.93 -41.03 12.42
N ALA A 267 19.85 -40.48 12.99
CA ALA A 267 19.34 -39.17 12.59
C ALA A 267 20.34 -38.05 12.93
N PRO A 268 20.49 -37.03 12.06
CA PRO A 268 21.38 -35.89 12.30
C PRO A 268 20.84 -34.97 13.41
N GLU A 269 21.72 -34.21 14.07
CA GLU A 269 21.38 -33.37 15.23
C GLU A 269 20.24 -32.37 14.93
N GLU A 270 20.21 -31.78 13.74
CA GLU A 270 19.16 -30.85 13.34
C GLU A 270 17.80 -31.53 13.23
N ALA A 271 17.76 -32.79 12.79
CA ALA A 271 16.52 -33.56 12.73
C ALA A 271 16.02 -33.96 14.12
N LEU A 272 16.93 -34.22 15.06
CA LEU A 272 16.59 -34.55 16.45
C LEU A 272 15.90 -33.37 17.16
N VAL A 273 16.42 -32.16 16.97
CA VAL A 273 15.84 -30.94 17.57
C VAL A 273 14.47 -30.63 16.99
N LEU A 274 14.31 -30.77 15.66
CA LEU A 274 13.01 -30.60 15.01
C LEU A 274 12.00 -31.66 15.48
N LEU A 275 12.44 -32.92 15.61
CA LEU A 275 11.59 -34.00 16.11
C LEU A 275 11.11 -33.70 17.53
N ALA A 276 11.99 -33.28 18.45
CA ALA A 276 11.62 -32.91 19.81
C ALA A 276 10.51 -31.85 19.81
N ARG A 277 10.63 -30.83 18.96
CA ARG A 277 9.62 -29.78 18.80
C ARG A 277 8.30 -30.33 18.24
N MET A 278 8.35 -31.16 17.20
CA MET A 278 7.14 -31.74 16.61
C MET A 278 6.40 -32.65 17.60
N THR A 279 7.12 -33.44 18.39
CA THR A 279 6.55 -34.28 19.46
C THR A 279 5.87 -33.42 20.53
N ALA A 280 6.51 -32.32 20.94
CA ALA A 280 5.94 -31.38 21.89
C ALA A 280 4.68 -30.66 21.35
N GLU A 281 4.71 -30.20 20.09
CA GLU A 281 3.56 -29.58 19.42
C GLU A 281 2.40 -30.58 19.24
N HIS A 282 2.69 -31.85 18.99
CA HIS A 282 1.70 -32.91 18.91
C HIS A 282 1.04 -33.17 20.26
N ALA A 283 1.84 -33.31 21.33
CA ALA A 283 1.34 -33.45 22.70
C ALA A 283 0.48 -32.26 23.12
N LEU A 284 0.85 -31.04 22.73
CA LEU A 284 0.06 -29.83 22.96
C LEU A 284 -1.29 -29.88 22.22
N ALA A 285 -1.30 -30.27 20.95
CA ALA A 285 -2.52 -30.39 20.17
C ALA A 285 -3.47 -31.46 20.73
N ASP A 286 -2.93 -32.61 21.13
CA ASP A 286 -3.68 -33.71 21.75
C ASP A 286 -4.24 -33.29 23.11
N GLY A 287 -3.39 -32.77 24.00
CA GLY A 287 -3.79 -32.26 25.30
C GLY A 287 -4.88 -31.19 25.20
N ARG A 288 -4.83 -30.31 24.19
CA ARG A 288 -5.86 -29.30 23.97
C ARG A 288 -7.20 -29.91 23.58
N ARG A 289 -7.20 -30.91 22.69
CA ARG A 289 -8.43 -31.60 22.29
C ARG A 289 -9.06 -32.31 23.49
N ASP A 290 -8.25 -33.01 24.27
CA ASP A 290 -8.72 -33.78 25.41
C ASP A 290 -9.20 -32.88 26.55
N ALA A 291 -8.45 -31.82 26.86
CA ALA A 291 -8.84 -30.84 27.88
C ALA A 291 -10.16 -30.13 27.53
N LEU A 292 -10.34 -29.73 26.26
CA LEU A 292 -11.62 -29.14 25.81
C LEU A 292 -12.77 -30.15 25.93
N ALA A 293 -12.53 -31.43 25.64
CA ALA A 293 -13.55 -32.47 25.77
C ALA A 293 -13.95 -32.68 27.24
N VAL A 294 -12.99 -32.71 28.17
CA VAL A 294 -13.24 -32.81 29.62
C VAL A 294 -13.97 -31.57 30.13
N LEU A 295 -13.45 -30.37 29.87
CA LEU A 295 -14.06 -29.11 30.30
C LEU A 295 -15.45 -28.88 29.69
N GLY A 296 -15.70 -29.37 28.47
CA GLY A 296 -17.01 -29.33 27.83
C GLY A 296 -18.07 -30.18 28.53
N ARG A 297 -17.67 -31.13 29.37
CA ARG A 297 -18.55 -31.95 30.23
C ARG A 297 -18.57 -31.49 31.69
N SER A 298 -17.95 -30.35 32.00
CA SER A 298 -17.90 -29.82 33.36
C SER A 298 -19.26 -29.25 33.79
N PRO A 299 -19.56 -29.21 35.11
CA PRO A 299 -20.77 -28.59 35.63
C PRO A 299 -20.93 -27.12 35.20
N ALA A 300 -19.82 -26.39 35.05
CA ALA A 300 -19.83 -25.01 34.57
C ALA A 300 -20.22 -24.90 33.09
N ALA A 301 -19.80 -25.83 32.25
CA ALA A 301 -20.21 -25.90 30.85
C ALA A 301 -21.69 -26.28 30.71
N ASP A 302 -22.18 -27.20 31.54
CA ASP A 302 -23.60 -27.56 31.58
C ASP A 302 -24.48 -26.39 32.03
N ALA A 303 -24.10 -25.68 33.09
CA ALA A 303 -24.83 -24.50 33.56
C ALA A 303 -24.90 -23.38 32.49
N GLU A 304 -23.80 -23.11 31.79
CA GLU A 304 -23.77 -22.15 30.68
C GLU A 304 -24.68 -22.61 29.52
N ALA A 305 -24.67 -23.89 29.19
CA ALA A 305 -25.49 -24.46 28.12
C ALA A 305 -26.99 -24.39 28.46
N GLU A 306 -27.36 -24.70 29.70
CA GLU A 306 -28.72 -24.53 30.20
C GLU A 306 -29.18 -23.07 30.15
N ALA A 307 -28.32 -22.14 30.57
CA ALA A 307 -28.60 -20.70 30.53
C ALA A 307 -28.79 -20.20 29.09
N ALA A 308 -27.93 -20.63 28.16
CA ALA A 308 -28.02 -20.30 26.74
C ALA A 308 -29.31 -20.85 26.10
N CYS A 309 -29.64 -22.10 26.38
CA CYS A 309 -30.89 -22.74 25.93
C CYS A 309 -32.12 -22.04 26.52
N ALA A 310 -32.08 -21.63 27.79
CA ALA A 310 -33.16 -20.86 28.41
C ALA A 310 -33.32 -19.47 27.76
N ALA A 311 -32.21 -18.77 27.49
CA ALA A 311 -32.23 -17.48 26.81
C ALA A 311 -32.76 -17.58 25.36
N ALA A 312 -32.33 -18.60 24.61
CA ALA A 312 -32.83 -18.86 23.27
C ALA A 312 -34.35 -19.15 23.26
N ARG A 313 -34.85 -19.91 24.25
CA ARG A 313 -36.29 -20.16 24.42
C ARG A 313 -37.08 -18.88 24.73
N ARG A 314 -36.53 -17.97 25.54
CA ARG A 314 -37.16 -16.65 25.82
C ARG A 314 -37.19 -15.75 24.59
N GLY A 315 -36.10 -15.68 23.82
CA GLY A 315 -36.00 -14.84 22.61
C GLY A 315 -36.96 -15.24 21.49
N ARG A 316 -37.30 -16.54 21.37
CA ARG A 316 -38.29 -17.04 20.41
C ARG A 316 -39.72 -16.55 20.67
N ARG A 317 -40.06 -16.26 21.93
CA ARG A 317 -41.40 -15.75 22.27
C ARG A 317 -41.65 -14.33 21.75
N GLY A 318 -40.60 -13.62 21.30
CA GLY A 318 -40.68 -12.22 20.86
C GLY A 318 -40.34 -11.95 19.38
N ARG A 319 -39.86 -12.92 18.59
CA ARG A 319 -39.48 -12.70 17.17
C ARG A 319 -39.86 -13.89 16.28
N ARG A 320 -40.48 -13.60 15.11
CA ARG A 320 -40.66 -14.54 13.98
C ARG A 320 -39.32 -14.76 13.26
N GLY A 321 -38.36 -15.39 13.92
CA GLY A 321 -37.04 -15.73 13.36
C GLY A 321 -36.88 -17.23 13.10
N VAL A 322 -35.93 -17.58 12.24
CA VAL A 322 -35.56 -18.97 11.87
C VAL A 322 -35.29 -19.79 13.14
N PRO A 323 -35.86 -21.01 13.28
CA PRO A 323 -35.59 -21.87 14.42
C PRO A 323 -34.13 -22.33 14.37
N VAL A 324 -33.31 -21.84 15.32
CA VAL A 324 -31.99 -22.42 15.58
C VAL A 324 -32.18 -23.81 16.22
N ASP A 325 -31.32 -24.79 15.98
CA ASP A 325 -31.39 -26.06 16.69
C ASP A 325 -30.97 -25.85 18.17
N ALA A 326 -31.75 -26.37 19.12
CA ALA A 326 -31.40 -26.32 20.54
C ALA A 326 -30.07 -27.02 20.83
N GLY A 327 -29.79 -28.14 20.14
CA GLY A 327 -28.54 -28.87 20.27
C GLY A 327 -27.33 -28.07 19.77
N VAL A 328 -27.51 -27.24 18.74
CA VAL A 328 -26.44 -26.34 18.25
C VAL A 328 -26.15 -25.22 19.25
N VAL A 329 -27.18 -24.64 19.87
CA VAL A 329 -27.01 -23.61 20.92
C VAL A 329 -26.29 -24.21 22.14
N GLU A 330 -26.69 -25.40 22.56
CA GLU A 330 -26.10 -26.14 23.67
C GLU A 330 -24.61 -26.45 23.43
N ALA A 331 -24.29 -27.06 22.27
CA ALA A 331 -22.93 -27.42 21.91
C ALA A 331 -22.00 -26.20 21.78
N GLU A 332 -22.50 -25.11 21.19
CA GLU A 332 -21.77 -23.84 21.08
C GLU A 332 -21.49 -23.22 22.45
N ALA A 333 -22.46 -23.23 23.36
CA ALA A 333 -22.32 -22.71 24.71
C ALA A 333 -21.30 -23.51 25.53
N ARG A 334 -21.37 -24.86 25.48
CA ARG A 334 -20.37 -25.74 26.10
C ARG A 334 -18.97 -25.47 25.55
N ARG A 335 -18.81 -25.38 24.22
CA ARG A 335 -17.51 -25.11 23.60
C ARG A 335 -16.91 -23.78 24.06
N ARG A 336 -17.70 -22.70 24.04
CA ARG A 336 -17.23 -21.38 24.51
C ARG A 336 -16.87 -21.39 25.99
N CYS A 337 -17.67 -22.08 26.82
CA CYS A 337 -17.37 -22.20 28.24
C CYS A 337 -16.05 -22.96 28.44
N ALA A 338 -15.87 -24.11 27.79
CA ALA A 338 -14.64 -24.90 27.83
C ALA A 338 -13.42 -24.09 27.36
N GLU A 339 -13.52 -23.32 26.27
CA GLU A 339 -12.46 -22.44 25.79
C GLU A 339 -12.08 -21.38 26.84
N ARG A 340 -13.06 -20.75 27.51
CA ARG A 340 -12.78 -19.78 28.58
C ARG A 340 -12.12 -20.42 29.80
N LEU A 341 -12.60 -21.59 30.22
CA LEU A 341 -12.03 -22.34 31.35
C LEU A 341 -10.60 -22.78 31.03
N LEU A 342 -10.34 -23.21 29.80
CA LEU A 342 -9.00 -23.58 29.33
C LEU A 342 -8.02 -22.40 29.41
N VAL A 343 -8.45 -21.22 28.94
CA VAL A 343 -7.63 -19.99 29.04
C VAL A 343 -7.35 -19.65 30.50
N ALA A 344 -8.35 -19.77 31.38
CA ALA A 344 -8.18 -19.54 32.81
C ALA A 344 -7.21 -20.53 33.47
N ALA A 345 -7.23 -21.81 33.06
CA ALA A 345 -6.35 -22.85 33.56
C ALA A 345 -4.89 -22.63 33.15
N VAL A 346 -4.66 -22.17 31.91
CA VAL A 346 -3.31 -22.00 31.34
C VAL A 346 -2.67 -20.66 31.72
N ALA A 347 -3.46 -19.60 31.93
CA ALA A 347 -2.96 -18.25 32.18
C ALA A 347 -1.96 -18.09 33.36
N PRO A 348 -2.13 -18.75 34.52
CA PRO A 348 -1.18 -18.68 35.64
C PRO A 348 0.22 -19.20 35.27
N TYR A 349 0.28 -20.21 34.40
CA TYR A 349 1.52 -20.87 33.99
C TYR A 349 2.22 -20.14 32.83
N MET A 350 1.46 -19.42 32.00
CA MET A 350 2.03 -18.59 30.94
C MET A 350 2.56 -17.24 31.46
N SER A 351 2.02 -16.75 32.57
CA SER A 351 2.45 -15.48 33.18
C SER A 351 3.75 -15.60 34.00
N SER A 352 4.00 -16.78 34.59
CA SER A 352 5.26 -17.08 35.30
C SER A 352 6.43 -17.41 34.34
N ALA A 353 6.14 -17.69 33.07
CA ALA A 353 7.14 -17.98 32.04
C ALA A 353 7.86 -16.74 31.46
N GLY A 354 7.52 -15.52 31.90
CA GLY A 354 8.36 -14.32 31.78
C GLY A 354 8.71 -13.83 30.36
N GLY A 355 8.14 -12.68 29.99
CA GLY A 355 8.95 -11.53 29.53
C GLY A 355 9.70 -11.61 28.20
N GLY A 356 9.46 -12.60 27.34
CA GLY A 356 9.92 -12.59 25.96
C GLY A 356 8.80 -12.15 25.06
N SER A 357 8.76 -10.85 24.69
CA SER A 357 7.96 -10.36 23.56
C SER A 357 8.16 -11.33 22.39
N GLY A 358 7.13 -12.14 22.12
CA GLY A 358 7.03 -12.99 20.95
C GLY A 358 6.90 -12.13 19.71
N ALA A 359 7.98 -11.43 19.37
CA ALA A 359 8.20 -10.94 18.02
C ALA A 359 8.41 -12.17 17.13
N ASP A 360 7.27 -12.75 16.75
CA ASP A 360 7.02 -13.59 15.59
C ASP A 360 8.28 -14.25 15.01
N VAL A 361 8.73 -15.31 15.70
CA VAL A 361 9.79 -16.22 15.23
C VAL A 361 9.44 -16.78 13.84
N TYR A 362 8.13 -16.90 13.53
CA TYR A 362 7.62 -17.20 12.21
C TYR A 362 7.84 -16.07 11.19
N ALA A 363 7.71 -14.79 11.56
CA ALA A 363 8.07 -13.67 10.69
C ALA A 363 9.58 -13.62 10.41
N CYS A 364 10.42 -13.92 11.40
CA CYS A 364 11.88 -13.98 11.22
C CYS A 364 12.29 -15.15 10.30
N GLY A 365 11.68 -16.32 10.48
CA GLY A 365 11.84 -17.47 9.58
C GLY A 365 11.34 -17.19 8.16
N ALA A 366 10.15 -16.61 8.03
CA ALA A 366 9.57 -16.24 6.75
C ALA A 366 10.36 -15.13 6.04
N ALA A 367 10.97 -14.19 6.77
CA ALA A 367 11.86 -13.19 6.21
C ALA A 367 13.16 -13.81 5.64
N ARG A 368 13.76 -14.78 6.36
CA ARG A 368 14.92 -15.54 5.88
C ARG A 368 14.60 -16.35 4.61
N VAL A 369 13.46 -17.04 4.58
CA VAL A 369 13.01 -17.78 3.39
C VAL A 369 12.75 -16.85 2.21
N ARG A 370 12.07 -15.71 2.42
CA ARG A 370 11.83 -14.70 1.38
C ARG A 370 13.13 -14.08 0.85
N ALA A 371 14.10 -13.81 1.73
CA ALA A 371 15.42 -13.30 1.34
C ALA A 371 16.21 -14.33 0.51
N GLY A 372 16.19 -15.61 0.91
CA GLY A 372 16.80 -16.70 0.16
C GLY A 372 16.17 -16.92 -1.22
N MET A 373 14.83 -16.82 -1.32
CA MET A 373 14.13 -16.91 -2.60
C MET A 373 14.46 -15.73 -3.53
N ARG A 374 14.51 -14.49 -3.01
CA ARG A 374 14.90 -13.31 -3.80
C ARG A 374 16.35 -13.38 -4.28
N ALA A 375 17.27 -13.88 -3.47
CA ALA A 375 18.67 -14.05 -3.85
C ALA A 375 18.90 -15.14 -4.91
N ARG A 376 18.02 -16.15 -4.99
CA ARG A 376 18.05 -17.17 -6.05
C ARG A 376 17.41 -16.69 -7.35
N LEU A 377 16.31 -15.93 -7.26
CA LEU A 377 15.63 -15.38 -8.44
C LEU A 377 16.38 -14.19 -9.06
N GLY A 378 17.15 -13.42 -8.28
CA GLY A 378 17.98 -12.32 -8.76
C GLY A 378 19.29 -12.73 -9.45
N ARG A 379 19.68 -14.02 -9.42
CA ARG A 379 20.84 -14.55 -10.14
C ARG A 379 20.47 -15.20 -11.48
N ALA A 380 19.21 -15.14 -11.87
CA ALA A 380 18.68 -15.75 -13.10
C ALA A 380 18.36 -14.73 -14.21
N VAL A 381 18.95 -13.53 -14.17
CA VAL A 381 18.84 -12.51 -15.24
C VAL A 381 20.22 -12.17 -15.76
#